data_AF-A0A1G4KE97-F1
#
_entry.id   AF-A0A1G4KE97-F1
#
_cell.length_a   1.000
_cell.length_b   1.000
_cell.length_c   1.000
_cell.angle_alpha   90.00
_cell.angle_beta   90.00
_cell.angle_gamma   90.00
#
_symmetry.space_group_name_H-M   'P 1'
#
loop_
_entity.id
_entity.type
_entity.pdbx_description
1 polymer ?
#
loop_
_entity_poly.entity_id
_entity_poly.type
_entity_poly.pdbx_seq_one_letter_code
_entity_poly.pdbx_strand_id
1 'polypeptide(L)'
;MSVVKSRITVLFDSLQDLEKISQNALGSDESSESLVIEGSDQLVQRRTTLDVFDDSGLVRITWKRRGADTSDFVLAAPLSDGLNVYVSRYPKSKPTIRGAINSAKYHLLHSDEFDKELLGQFLPSEFDGNALDWEIKNYDIFVGHGKLRVDEYYNIKKGQDETLTYDAALGKLEVGFFFVESSDEFDVNLNGARCIWNNAGFIEQCQKTYLFFQRAHSMSLKPSGTLLELLEPTGLHPIVSVDLTNELPSDNCDHFMYLTAPADLFIDKFESSPVFLAGAADLEAPEYAVRNTSWGMETLLLLEPGKLNEIKLHTRYVQPQEKGQFKMVQFTSSVFQACDSGNHNIHENPFYSKSLGFESLFTNDTTFRHLNSTNFKVSIPVGDTSDYEVVKITTWSCLILATVYLLMKVLKR
;
A
#
# COMPACT_ATOMS: atom_id res chain seq x y z
N MET A 1 0.54 -3.93 33.11
CA MET A 1 1.67 -3.94 32.17
C MET A 1 1.21 -4.69 30.93
N SER A 2 1.15 -4.02 29.79
CA SER A 2 0.96 -4.66 28.49
C SER A 2 2.15 -5.61 28.26
N VAL A 3 1.88 -6.84 27.83
CA VAL A 3 2.97 -7.74 27.46
C VAL A 3 3.50 -7.28 26.12
N VAL A 4 4.77 -6.87 26.09
CA VAL A 4 5.48 -6.54 24.86
C VAL A 4 6.30 -7.74 24.41
N LYS A 5 6.21 -8.07 23.13
CA LYS A 5 7.01 -9.11 22.48
C LYS A 5 7.65 -8.50 21.24
N SER A 6 8.94 -8.71 21.09
CA SER A 6 9.70 -8.29 19.91
C SER A 6 10.25 -9.51 19.19
N ARG A 7 10.02 -9.56 17.87
CA ARG A 7 10.61 -10.55 16.97
C ARG A 7 11.35 -9.80 15.87
N ILE A 8 12.61 -10.11 15.68
CA ILE A 8 13.41 -9.60 14.56
C ILE A 8 13.67 -10.78 13.62
N THR A 9 13.45 -10.61 12.33
CA THR A 9 13.83 -11.57 11.31
C THR A 9 14.75 -10.89 10.31
N VAL A 10 15.91 -11.48 10.09
CA VAL A 10 16.93 -11.01 9.15
C VAL A 10 17.08 -12.07 8.06
N LEU A 11 16.85 -11.66 6.81
CA LEU A 11 16.96 -12.52 5.63
C LEU A 11 18.29 -12.24 4.93
N PHE A 12 19.14 -13.26 4.91
CA PHE A 12 20.42 -13.28 4.23
C PHE A 12 20.26 -13.84 2.82
N ASP A 13 21.08 -13.35 1.90
CA ASP A 13 21.12 -13.83 0.52
C ASP A 13 21.60 -15.29 0.43
N SER A 14 22.45 -15.71 1.36
CA SER A 14 23.10 -17.01 1.31
C SER A 14 23.45 -17.59 2.68
N LEU A 15 23.67 -18.91 2.72
CA LEU A 15 24.21 -19.59 3.89
C LEU A 15 25.58 -19.04 4.29
N GLN A 16 26.43 -18.68 3.32
CA GLN A 16 27.78 -18.17 3.63
C GLN A 16 27.73 -16.85 4.40
N ASP A 17 26.75 -15.99 4.11
CA ASP A 17 26.59 -14.72 4.82
C ASP A 17 26.06 -14.93 6.24
N LEU A 18 25.15 -15.89 6.42
CA LEU A 18 24.69 -16.30 7.74
C LEU A 18 25.83 -16.89 8.60
N GLU A 19 26.71 -17.69 8.00
CA GLU A 19 27.82 -18.35 8.71
C GLU A 19 28.83 -17.35 9.30
N LYS A 20 29.05 -16.19 8.65
CA LYS A 20 29.92 -15.12 9.18
C LYS A 20 29.46 -14.63 10.55
N ILE A 21 28.15 -14.48 10.74
CA ILE A 21 27.55 -14.07 12.01
C ILE A 21 27.66 -15.19 13.03
N SER A 22 27.44 -16.44 12.62
CA SER A 22 27.53 -17.58 13.52
C SER A 22 28.93 -17.72 14.12
N GLN A 23 29.99 -17.43 13.35
CA GLN A 23 31.37 -17.43 13.85
C GLN A 23 31.61 -16.31 14.88
N ASN A 24 31.03 -15.13 14.66
CA ASN A 24 31.12 -14.01 15.60
C ASN A 24 30.28 -14.25 16.88
N ALA A 25 29.15 -14.94 16.77
CA ALA A 25 28.24 -15.24 17.87
C ALA A 25 28.63 -16.49 18.69
N LEU A 26 29.34 -17.47 18.07
CA LEU A 26 29.81 -18.71 18.71
C LEU A 26 31.28 -18.66 19.15
N GLY A 27 32.01 -17.59 18.82
CA GLY A 27 33.43 -17.41 19.14
C GLY A 27 33.72 -16.72 20.48
N SER A 28 32.70 -16.29 21.22
CA SER A 28 32.83 -15.73 22.56
C SER A 28 32.02 -16.55 23.55
N ASP A 29 32.51 -16.67 24.78
CA ASP A 29 31.89 -17.38 25.91
C ASP A 29 30.36 -17.20 25.96
N GLU A 30 29.65 -18.19 26.53
CA GLU A 30 28.18 -18.39 26.62
C GLU A 30 27.31 -17.22 27.18
N SER A 31 27.72 -15.96 27.04
CA SER A 31 27.09 -14.77 27.60
C SER A 31 27.20 -13.55 26.68
N SER A 32 26.99 -13.70 25.37
CA SER A 32 26.90 -12.54 24.47
C SER A 32 25.60 -11.76 24.73
N GLU A 33 25.73 -10.49 25.14
CA GLU A 33 24.62 -9.55 25.39
C GLU A 33 24.08 -8.93 24.08
N SER A 34 24.88 -8.96 23.01
CA SER A 34 24.58 -8.33 21.73
C SER A 34 25.05 -9.17 20.55
N LEU A 35 24.38 -9.03 19.41
CA LEU A 35 24.79 -9.65 18.15
C LEU A 35 24.95 -8.59 17.06
N VAL A 36 26.11 -8.58 16.41
CA VAL A 36 26.42 -7.61 15.35
C VAL A 36 26.20 -8.27 13.99
N ILE A 37 25.42 -7.60 13.15
CA ILE A 37 25.14 -7.99 11.76
C ILE A 37 25.92 -7.04 10.86
N GLU A 38 26.86 -7.60 10.09
CA GLU A 38 27.55 -6.84 9.05
C GLU A 38 26.63 -6.64 7.85
N GLY A 39 26.44 -5.39 7.43
CA GLY A 39 25.54 -5.07 6.34
C GLY A 39 26.00 -5.58 4.98
N SER A 40 25.09 -6.23 4.26
CA SER A 40 25.25 -6.71 2.88
C SER A 40 23.98 -6.51 2.02
N ASP A 41 23.08 -5.63 2.44
CA ASP A 41 21.72 -5.41 1.90
C ASP A 41 20.67 -6.44 2.34
N GLN A 42 20.83 -7.00 3.54
CA GLN A 42 19.88 -7.96 4.11
C GLN A 42 18.54 -7.30 4.40
N LEU A 43 17.44 -8.00 4.08
CA LEU A 43 16.08 -7.56 4.42
C LEU A 43 15.78 -7.87 5.89
N VAL A 44 15.26 -6.90 6.61
CA VAL A 44 14.88 -7.03 8.01
C VAL A 44 13.39 -6.77 8.19
N GLN A 45 12.73 -7.67 8.92
CA GLN A 45 11.44 -7.41 9.55
C GLN A 45 11.62 -7.32 11.07
N ARG A 46 11.21 -6.21 11.67
CA ARG A 46 11.08 -6.09 13.13
C ARG A 46 9.59 -6.02 13.48
N ARG A 47 9.11 -7.02 14.20
CA ARG A 47 7.73 -7.13 14.68
C ARG A 47 7.68 -6.86 16.17
N THR A 48 6.96 -5.81 16.55
CA THR A 48 6.62 -5.53 17.96
C THR A 48 5.14 -5.80 18.17
N THR A 49 4.80 -6.60 19.17
CA THR A 49 3.41 -6.87 19.56
C THR A 49 3.16 -6.42 21.00
N LEU A 50 2.12 -5.63 21.19
CA LEU A 50 1.67 -5.13 22.50
C LEU A 50 0.23 -5.58 22.73
N ASP A 51 -0.05 -6.15 23.90
CA ASP A 51 -1.44 -6.34 24.35
C ASP A 51 -2.01 -4.97 24.73
N VAL A 52 -3.11 -4.57 24.08
CA VAL A 52 -3.76 -3.27 24.29
C VAL A 52 -5.23 -3.48 24.65
N PHE A 53 -5.73 -2.68 25.59
CA PHE A 53 -7.15 -2.69 25.94
C PHE A 53 -7.92 -1.82 24.96
N ASP A 54 -7.99 -2.27 23.71
CA ASP A 54 -8.69 -1.54 22.66
C ASP A 54 -9.73 -2.44 21.96
N ASP A 55 -10.99 -2.02 22.04
CA ASP A 55 -12.15 -2.62 21.37
C ASP A 55 -12.62 -1.75 20.18
N SER A 56 -11.78 -0.82 19.73
CA SER A 56 -12.11 0.13 18.68
C SER A 56 -12.17 -0.49 17.27
N GLY A 57 -12.24 -1.81 17.16
CA GLY A 57 -12.38 -2.53 15.89
C GLY A 57 -11.05 -2.69 15.15
N LEU A 58 -11.11 -3.31 13.97
CA LEU A 58 -9.93 -3.70 13.21
C LEU A 58 -9.41 -2.53 12.36
N VAL A 59 -8.17 -2.14 12.59
CA VAL A 59 -7.46 -1.10 11.83
C VAL A 59 -6.14 -1.64 11.30
N ARG A 60 -5.84 -1.36 10.03
CA ARG A 60 -4.52 -1.55 9.42
C ARG A 60 -4.01 -0.20 8.95
N ILE A 61 -2.79 0.15 9.30
CA ILE A 61 -2.11 1.36 8.88
C ILE A 61 -0.85 0.90 8.15
N THR A 62 -0.67 1.34 6.92
CA THR A 62 0.55 1.04 6.15
C THR A 62 1.26 2.32 5.77
N TRP A 63 2.58 2.33 5.88
CA TRP A 63 3.44 3.37 5.36
C TRP A 63 4.48 2.75 4.44
N LYS A 64 4.48 3.17 3.18
CA LYS A 64 5.55 2.85 2.25
C LYS A 64 6.17 4.13 1.73
N ARG A 65 7.47 4.27 1.96
CA ARG A 65 8.23 5.39 1.44
C ARG A 65 8.25 5.35 -0.09
N ARG A 66 8.07 6.51 -0.71
CA ARG A 66 8.15 6.64 -2.17
C ARG A 66 9.50 6.15 -2.69
N GLY A 67 9.45 5.26 -3.68
CA GLY A 67 10.64 4.66 -4.29
C GLY A 67 11.36 3.64 -3.40
N ALA A 68 10.75 3.21 -2.28
CA ALA A 68 11.24 2.05 -1.56
C ALA A 68 10.97 0.79 -2.38
N ASP A 69 12.02 -0.01 -2.58
CA ASP A 69 11.88 -1.29 -3.25
C ASP A 69 11.22 -2.29 -2.28
N THR A 70 10.11 -2.88 -2.71
CA THR A 70 9.43 -3.97 -2.01
C THR A 70 9.31 -5.13 -2.99
N SER A 71 10.45 -5.58 -3.50
CA SER A 71 10.54 -6.63 -4.52
C SER A 71 10.53 -8.03 -3.92
N ASP A 72 10.81 -8.18 -2.61
CA ASP A 72 10.80 -9.46 -1.92
C ASP A 72 9.58 -9.63 -0.98
N PHE A 73 8.63 -10.46 -1.42
CA PHE A 73 7.43 -10.82 -0.67
C PHE A 73 7.61 -12.00 0.29
N VAL A 74 8.85 -12.41 0.58
CA VAL A 74 9.17 -13.46 1.57
C VAL A 74 8.82 -12.98 2.98
N LEU A 75 9.28 -11.77 3.37
CA LEU A 75 9.03 -11.22 4.71
C LEU A 75 7.90 -10.18 4.76
N ALA A 76 7.56 -9.55 3.63
CA ALA A 76 6.62 -8.43 3.60
C ALA A 76 5.47 -8.66 2.61
N ALA A 77 4.28 -8.16 2.94
CA ALA A 77 3.21 -7.99 1.97
C ALA A 77 3.49 -6.77 1.08
N PRO A 78 2.94 -6.71 -0.15
CA PRO A 78 2.98 -5.50 -0.97
C PRO A 78 2.25 -4.36 -0.24
N LEU A 79 2.95 -3.25 -0.04
CA LEU A 79 2.38 -2.04 0.53
C LEU A 79 2.12 -1.01 -0.58
N SER A 80 0.99 -0.31 -0.49
CA SER A 80 0.71 0.88 -1.31
C SER A 80 1.60 2.03 -0.86
N ASP A 81 2.08 2.83 -1.81
CA ASP A 81 2.87 4.02 -1.52
C ASP A 81 2.13 5.00 -0.59
N GLY A 82 2.89 5.76 0.19
CA GLY A 82 2.35 6.73 1.14
C GLY A 82 1.74 6.11 2.39
N LEU A 83 0.97 6.91 3.11
CA LEU A 83 0.23 6.53 4.30
C LEU A 83 -1.16 6.06 3.91
N ASN A 84 -1.51 4.84 4.28
CA ASN A 84 -2.84 4.27 4.06
C ASN A 84 -3.43 3.80 5.38
N VAL A 85 -4.66 4.18 5.69
CA VAL A 85 -5.38 3.76 6.89
C VAL A 85 -6.66 3.06 6.49
N TYR A 86 -6.71 1.75 6.77
CA TYR A 86 -7.85 0.88 6.54
C TYR A 86 -8.56 0.65 7.87
N VAL A 87 -9.83 0.99 7.95
CA VAL A 87 -10.67 0.71 9.11
C VAL A 87 -11.80 -0.22 8.73
N SER A 88 -11.82 -1.40 9.31
CA SER A 88 -12.86 -2.40 9.08
C SER A 88 -14.24 -1.84 9.37
N ARG A 89 -15.22 -2.19 8.54
CA ARG A 89 -16.63 -1.89 8.80
C ARG A 89 -17.25 -2.79 9.87
N TYR A 90 -16.57 -3.87 10.24
CA TYR A 90 -17.09 -4.88 11.15
C TYR A 90 -16.11 -5.17 12.31
N PRO A 91 -16.61 -5.29 13.55
CA PRO A 91 -17.97 -4.92 14.00
C PRO A 91 -18.20 -3.40 13.94
N LYS A 92 -19.47 -2.94 13.91
CA LYS A 92 -19.92 -1.54 13.65
C LYS A 92 -19.49 -0.48 14.70
N SER A 93 -18.30 -0.57 15.28
CA SER A 93 -17.91 0.23 16.46
C SER A 93 -17.24 1.58 16.14
N LYS A 94 -16.76 1.83 14.91
CA LYS A 94 -16.11 3.11 14.56
C LYS A 94 -16.96 4.04 13.69
N PRO A 95 -16.94 5.36 13.95
CA PRO A 95 -17.62 6.34 13.10
C PRO A 95 -16.98 6.39 11.71
N THR A 96 -17.79 6.71 10.70
CA THR A 96 -17.33 7.06 9.36
C THR A 96 -16.23 8.12 9.44
N ILE A 97 -15.07 7.80 8.89
CA ILE A 97 -13.92 8.69 8.88
C ILE A 97 -14.12 9.74 7.80
N ARG A 98 -14.03 11.01 8.17
CA ARG A 98 -14.21 12.12 7.24
C ARG A 98 -13.14 12.06 6.15
N GLY A 99 -13.56 12.17 4.89
CA GLY A 99 -12.63 12.11 3.75
C GLY A 99 -12.20 10.70 3.37
N ALA A 100 -12.68 9.64 4.03
CA ALA A 100 -12.32 8.28 3.65
C ALA A 100 -13.13 7.79 2.44
N ILE A 101 -12.46 7.03 1.58
CA ILE A 101 -13.14 6.18 0.60
C ILE A 101 -13.95 5.13 1.35
N ASN A 102 -15.23 5.03 1.01
CA ASN A 102 -16.16 4.13 1.66
C ASN A 102 -16.32 2.84 0.84
N SER A 103 -15.48 1.84 1.12
CA SER A 103 -15.47 0.53 0.45
C SER A 103 -16.51 -0.44 1.01
N ALA A 104 -16.65 -1.60 0.37
CA ALA A 104 -17.54 -2.66 0.85
C ALA A 104 -17.06 -3.25 2.19
N LYS A 105 -15.74 -3.43 2.35
CA LYS A 105 -15.11 -4.12 3.50
C LYS A 105 -14.57 -3.16 4.56
N TYR A 106 -14.08 -2.00 4.14
CA TYR A 106 -13.37 -1.04 5.01
C TYR A 106 -13.63 0.41 4.60
N HIS A 107 -13.19 1.34 5.44
CA HIS A 107 -12.96 2.74 5.08
C HIS A 107 -11.47 2.92 4.80
N LEU A 108 -11.11 3.55 3.68
CA LEU A 108 -9.72 3.82 3.30
C LEU A 108 -9.45 5.32 3.32
N LEU A 109 -8.48 5.75 4.10
CA LEU A 109 -7.81 7.03 3.93
C LEU A 109 -6.45 6.82 3.31
N HIS A 110 -6.10 7.69 2.37
CA HIS A 110 -4.77 7.75 1.80
C HIS A 110 -4.21 9.15 1.96
N SER A 111 -2.91 9.22 2.22
CA SER A 111 -2.12 10.43 2.17
C SER A 111 -0.79 10.13 1.51
N ASP A 112 -0.44 10.94 0.54
CA ASP A 112 0.87 10.93 -0.12
C ASP A 112 2.01 11.31 0.84
N GLU A 113 1.67 12.03 1.90
CA GLU A 113 2.57 12.54 2.90
C GLU A 113 2.32 11.86 4.24
N PHE A 114 3.35 11.84 5.08
CA PHE A 114 3.22 11.35 6.44
C PHE A 114 2.37 12.31 7.26
N ASP A 115 1.24 11.83 7.79
CA ASP A 115 0.33 12.61 8.64
C ASP A 115 0.29 12.03 10.06
N LYS A 116 0.99 12.73 10.97
CA LYS A 116 1.09 12.36 12.39
C LYS A 116 -0.24 12.52 13.13
N GLU A 117 -0.98 13.58 12.83
CA GLU A 117 -2.26 13.86 13.51
C GLU A 117 -3.29 12.79 13.14
N LEU A 118 -3.24 12.32 11.89
CA LEU A 118 -4.07 11.23 11.44
C LEU A 118 -3.73 9.93 12.15
N LEU A 119 -2.45 9.57 12.27
CA LEU A 119 -2.02 8.36 12.97
C LEU A 119 -2.45 8.32 14.43
N GLY A 120 -2.33 9.45 15.14
CA GLY A 120 -2.73 9.57 16.55
C GLY A 120 -4.22 9.30 16.80
N GLN A 121 -5.07 9.35 15.77
CA GLN A 121 -6.50 9.03 15.89
C GLN A 121 -6.77 7.52 15.93
N PHE A 122 -5.84 6.70 15.46
CA PHE A 122 -6.03 5.25 15.30
C PHE A 122 -5.10 4.41 16.16
N LEU A 123 -3.96 4.96 16.57
CA LEU A 123 -3.02 4.28 17.45
C LEU A 123 -3.48 4.39 18.92
N PRO A 124 -3.34 3.32 19.72
CA PRO A 124 -3.59 3.37 21.16
C PRO A 124 -2.73 4.43 21.85
N SER A 125 -3.30 5.09 22.86
CA SER A 125 -2.63 6.18 23.61
C SER A 125 -1.32 5.76 24.27
N GLU A 126 -1.18 4.48 24.57
CA GLU A 126 -0.02 3.83 25.19
C GLU A 126 1.14 3.65 24.22
N PHE A 127 0.90 3.80 22.91
CA PHE A 127 1.91 3.64 21.87
C PHE A 127 2.34 5.00 21.31
N ASP A 128 3.60 5.35 21.51
CA ASP A 128 4.18 6.56 20.92
C ASP A 128 4.64 6.28 19.48
N GLY A 129 3.75 6.53 18.52
CA GLY A 129 4.07 6.42 17.09
C GLY A 129 5.20 7.36 16.62
N ASN A 130 5.63 8.33 17.43
CA ASN A 130 6.75 9.21 17.11
C ASN A 130 8.11 8.57 17.32
N ALA A 131 8.17 7.48 18.08
CA ALA A 131 9.41 6.73 18.25
C ALA A 131 9.79 5.92 16.99
N LEU A 132 8.86 5.80 16.03
CA LEU A 132 9.10 5.11 14.77
C LEU A 132 9.85 6.02 13.79
N ASP A 133 10.77 5.43 13.03
CA ASP A 133 11.55 6.09 12.00
C ASP A 133 10.87 5.99 10.63
N TRP A 134 9.99 6.95 10.35
CA TRP A 134 9.17 7.01 9.13
C TRP A 134 9.96 7.41 7.88
N GLU A 135 11.17 7.94 8.05
CA GLU A 135 11.99 8.43 6.93
C GLU A 135 12.75 7.31 6.24
N ILE A 136 13.16 6.28 6.98
CA ILE A 136 14.00 5.20 6.44
C ILE A 136 13.28 3.85 6.34
N LYS A 137 12.22 3.62 7.14
CA LYS A 137 11.54 2.32 7.20
C LYS A 137 10.13 2.37 6.59
N ASN A 138 9.67 1.20 6.16
CA ASN A 138 8.27 0.97 5.83
C ASN A 138 7.56 0.29 7.01
N TYR A 139 6.25 0.46 7.12
CA TYR A 139 5.47 -0.06 8.24
C TYR A 139 4.17 -0.73 7.78
N ASP A 140 3.82 -1.84 8.44
CA ASP A 140 2.49 -2.44 8.43
C ASP A 140 2.05 -2.62 9.89
N ILE A 141 1.13 -1.77 10.32
CA ILE A 141 0.65 -1.69 11.69
C ILE A 141 -0.78 -2.20 11.73
N PHE A 142 -1.05 -3.12 12.64
CA PHE A 142 -2.37 -3.68 12.85
C PHE A 142 -2.83 -3.44 14.29
N VAL A 143 -4.02 -2.88 14.44
CA VAL A 143 -4.70 -2.69 15.72
C VAL A 143 -5.99 -3.49 15.69
N GLY A 144 -6.13 -4.43 16.62
CA GLY A 144 -7.34 -5.24 16.71
C GLY A 144 -7.19 -6.47 17.59
N HIS A 145 -8.33 -7.04 18.00
CA HIS A 145 -8.37 -8.23 18.86
C HIS A 145 -7.57 -8.07 20.16
N GLY A 146 -7.59 -6.86 20.75
CA GLY A 146 -6.83 -6.53 21.95
C GLY A 146 -5.31 -6.50 21.77
N LYS A 147 -4.83 -6.35 20.52
CA LYS A 147 -3.40 -6.32 20.20
C LYS A 147 -3.07 -5.20 19.22
N LEU A 148 -1.91 -4.60 19.44
CA LEU A 148 -1.21 -3.74 18.50
C LEU A 148 -0.01 -4.53 17.98
N ARG A 149 0.09 -4.71 16.67
CA ARG A 149 1.24 -5.31 15.98
C ARG A 149 1.85 -4.26 15.07
N VAL A 150 3.14 -4.00 15.22
CA VAL A 150 3.92 -3.07 14.39
C VAL A 150 4.96 -3.89 13.66
N ASP A 151 4.83 -3.99 12.34
CA ASP A 151 5.82 -4.64 11.48
C ASP A 151 6.63 -3.55 10.76
N GLU A 152 7.91 -3.45 11.07
CA GLU A 152 8.86 -2.52 10.45
C GLU A 152 9.69 -3.27 9.42
N TYR A 153 9.88 -2.67 8.24
CA TYR A 153 10.67 -3.23 7.14
C TYR A 153 11.74 -2.27 6.68
N TYR A 154 12.97 -2.76 6.59
CA TYR A 154 14.14 -2.00 6.14
C TYR A 154 15.27 -2.94 5.71
N ASN A 155 16.31 -2.38 5.08
CA ASN A 155 17.49 -3.14 4.70
C ASN A 155 18.72 -2.68 5.47
N ILE A 156 19.57 -3.62 5.88
CA ILE A 156 20.89 -3.33 6.44
C ILE A 156 21.86 -3.16 5.26
N LYS A 157 22.12 -1.91 4.86
CA LYS A 157 22.92 -1.62 3.66
C LYS A 157 24.38 -2.01 3.83
N LYS A 158 25.05 -2.30 2.72
CA LYS A 158 26.47 -2.64 2.70
C LYS A 158 27.32 -1.58 3.41
N GLY A 159 28.12 -2.00 4.40
CA GLY A 159 28.97 -1.12 5.20
C GLY A 159 28.24 -0.39 6.34
N GLN A 160 26.99 -0.74 6.61
CA GLN A 160 26.28 -0.36 7.83
C GLN A 160 26.10 -1.61 8.69
N ASP A 161 26.65 -1.59 9.90
CA ASP A 161 26.47 -2.70 10.83
C ASP A 161 25.29 -2.41 11.75
N GLU A 162 24.46 -3.42 12.00
CA GLU A 162 23.39 -3.33 12.98
C GLU A 162 23.73 -4.17 14.20
N THR A 163 23.73 -3.54 15.37
CA THR A 163 23.88 -4.26 16.64
C THR A 163 22.51 -4.53 17.23
N LEU A 164 22.17 -5.81 17.37
CA LEU A 164 20.98 -6.26 18.04
C LEU A 164 21.26 -6.44 19.53
N THR A 165 20.54 -5.68 20.35
CA THR A 165 20.60 -5.75 21.81
C THR A 165 19.22 -6.01 22.38
N TYR A 166 19.20 -6.62 23.56
CA TYR A 166 17.99 -6.73 24.35
C TYR A 166 17.56 -5.36 24.89
N ASP A 167 16.29 -5.03 24.69
CA ASP A 167 15.65 -3.88 25.34
C ASP A 167 14.60 -4.39 26.32
N ALA A 168 14.83 -4.13 27.61
CA ALA A 168 13.90 -4.50 28.68
C ALA A 168 12.50 -3.90 28.51
N ALA A 169 12.38 -2.74 27.82
CA ALA A 169 11.09 -2.13 27.52
C ALA A 169 10.28 -2.95 26.49
N LEU A 170 10.95 -3.72 25.63
CA LEU A 170 10.32 -4.52 24.58
C LEU A 170 9.99 -5.96 25.01
N GLY A 171 10.28 -6.31 26.27
CA GLY A 171 9.89 -7.60 26.85
C GLY A 171 10.72 -8.76 26.32
N LYS A 172 10.08 -9.80 25.77
CA LYS A 172 10.81 -10.96 25.21
C LYS A 172 11.33 -10.65 23.81
N LEU A 173 12.60 -10.94 23.54
CA LEU A 173 13.23 -10.77 22.24
C LEU A 173 13.54 -12.13 21.60
N GLU A 174 13.03 -12.33 20.39
CA GLU A 174 13.33 -13.45 19.50
C GLU A 174 13.98 -12.91 18.23
N VAL A 175 15.13 -13.46 17.83
CA VAL A 175 15.79 -13.09 16.58
C VAL A 175 15.94 -14.32 15.70
N GLY A 176 15.37 -14.26 14.50
CA GLY A 176 15.52 -15.26 13.46
C GLY A 176 16.51 -14.78 12.40
N PHE A 177 17.52 -15.60 12.14
CA PHE A 177 18.48 -15.39 11.06
C PHE A 177 18.26 -16.49 10.02
N PHE A 178 17.82 -16.10 8.84
CA PHE A 178 17.39 -17.06 7.81
C PHE A 178 17.97 -16.71 6.46
N PHE A 179 18.12 -17.72 5.60
CA PHE A 179 18.29 -17.54 4.15
C PHE A 179 17.23 -18.38 3.43
N VAL A 180 16.94 -18.04 2.18
CA VAL A 180 16.02 -18.83 1.35
C VAL A 180 16.78 -20.05 0.83
N GLU A 181 16.45 -21.24 1.35
CA GLU A 181 17.05 -22.51 0.88
C GLU A 181 16.42 -22.94 -0.44
N SER A 182 15.10 -22.79 -0.54
CA SER A 182 14.35 -22.98 -1.77
C SER A 182 13.06 -22.15 -1.73
N SER A 183 12.63 -21.69 -2.88
CA SER A 183 11.35 -21.02 -3.06
C SER A 183 10.85 -21.36 -4.46
N ASP A 184 9.57 -21.67 -4.57
CA ASP A 184 8.87 -21.61 -5.84
C ASP A 184 8.02 -20.33 -5.89
N GLU A 185 6.97 -20.32 -6.70
CA GLU A 185 6.10 -19.17 -6.81
C GLU A 185 5.40 -18.84 -5.48
N PHE A 186 4.93 -19.82 -4.71
CA PHE A 186 4.14 -19.61 -3.49
C PHE A 186 4.71 -20.31 -2.26
N ASP A 187 5.45 -21.40 -2.39
CA ASP A 187 6.07 -22.11 -1.28
C ASP A 187 7.46 -21.54 -1.01
N VAL A 188 7.74 -21.25 0.27
CA VAL A 188 9.01 -20.68 0.72
C VAL A 188 9.58 -21.53 1.84
N ASN A 189 10.86 -21.91 1.67
CA ASN A 189 11.65 -22.64 2.65
C ASN A 189 12.78 -21.77 3.15
N LEU A 190 12.68 -21.39 4.42
CA LEU A 190 13.74 -20.67 5.12
C LEU A 190 14.50 -21.63 6.02
N ASN A 191 15.82 -21.54 5.96
CA ASN A 191 16.73 -22.29 6.80
C ASN A 191 17.65 -21.32 7.55
N GLY A 192 17.99 -21.66 8.79
CA GLY A 192 18.88 -20.86 9.60
C GLY A 192 18.75 -21.15 11.08
N ALA A 193 18.74 -20.10 11.89
CA ALA A 193 18.71 -20.21 13.34
C ALA A 193 17.77 -19.18 13.98
N ARG A 194 17.17 -19.58 15.09
CA ARG A 194 16.39 -18.70 15.95
C ARG A 194 17.05 -18.62 17.32
N CYS A 195 17.35 -17.41 17.74
CA CYS A 195 17.94 -17.07 19.02
C CYS A 195 16.92 -16.37 19.91
N ILE A 196 16.85 -16.74 21.18
CA ILE A 196 15.94 -16.17 22.18
C ILE A 196 16.77 -15.55 23.29
N TRP A 197 16.43 -14.31 23.68
CA TRP A 197 17.05 -13.63 24.81
C TRP A 197 16.23 -13.83 26.08
N ASN A 198 16.93 -14.02 27.19
CA ASN A 198 16.31 -14.04 28.51
C ASN A 198 16.05 -12.60 29.03
N ASN A 199 15.34 -12.51 30.16
CA ASN A 199 15.03 -11.22 30.81
C ASN A 199 16.28 -10.49 31.38
N ALA A 200 17.44 -11.16 31.42
CA ALA A 200 18.70 -10.56 31.85
C ALA A 200 19.51 -9.98 30.66
N GLY A 201 18.99 -10.09 29.43
CA GLY A 201 19.62 -9.56 28.22
C GLY A 201 20.66 -10.47 27.59
N PHE A 202 20.78 -11.72 28.03
CA PHE A 202 21.67 -12.72 27.43
C PHE A 202 20.92 -13.63 26.48
N ILE A 203 21.61 -14.09 25.44
CA ILE A 203 21.11 -15.14 24.55
C ILE A 203 20.96 -16.43 25.36
N GLU A 204 19.73 -16.86 25.58
CA GLU A 204 19.39 -18.09 26.32
C GLU A 204 19.61 -19.32 25.46
N GLN A 205 19.16 -19.26 24.20
CA GLN A 205 19.17 -20.40 23.31
C GLN A 205 19.14 -19.97 21.86
N CYS A 206 20.05 -20.54 21.05
CA CYS A 206 19.98 -20.51 19.58
C CYS A 206 19.71 -21.92 19.05
N GLN A 207 18.61 -22.09 18.31
CA GLN A 207 18.21 -23.36 17.71
C GLN A 207 18.22 -23.26 16.19
N LYS A 208 18.81 -24.26 15.53
CA LYS A 208 18.62 -24.44 14.09
C LYS A 208 17.12 -24.58 13.80
N THR A 209 16.63 -23.79 12.87
CA THR A 209 15.20 -23.65 12.58
C THR A 209 14.98 -23.73 11.09
N TYR A 210 14.00 -24.54 10.70
CA TYR A 210 13.51 -24.66 9.33
C TYR A 210 12.06 -24.17 9.31
N LEU A 211 11.73 -23.22 8.44
CA LEU A 211 10.39 -22.68 8.27
C LEU A 211 9.91 -22.96 6.85
N PHE A 212 8.83 -23.74 6.74
CA PHE A 212 8.07 -23.93 5.53
C PHE A 212 6.77 -23.14 5.66
N PHE A 213 6.47 -22.28 4.69
CA PHE A 213 5.19 -21.56 4.64
C PHE A 213 4.82 -21.18 3.20
N GLN A 214 3.55 -20.84 3.02
CA GLN A 214 3.05 -20.31 1.75
C GLN A 214 2.95 -18.79 1.82
N ARG A 215 3.40 -18.11 0.76
CA ARG A 215 3.23 -16.67 0.57
C ARG A 215 2.00 -16.40 -0.27
N ALA A 216 1.24 -15.38 0.12
CA ALA A 216 0.08 -14.95 -0.64
C ALA A 216 0.47 -14.16 -1.89
N HIS A 217 1.63 -13.52 -1.87
CA HIS A 217 2.10 -12.66 -2.94
C HIS A 217 3.40 -13.19 -3.52
N SER A 218 3.45 -13.23 -4.84
CA SER A 218 4.64 -13.55 -5.62
C SER A 218 4.88 -12.45 -6.64
N MET A 219 6.15 -12.21 -6.97
CA MET A 219 6.51 -11.42 -8.14
C MET A 219 6.65 -12.37 -9.33
N SER A 220 6.26 -11.96 -10.52
CA SER A 220 6.54 -12.74 -11.72
C SER A 220 8.04 -13.02 -11.85
N LEU A 221 8.42 -14.30 -11.83
CA LEU A 221 9.81 -14.78 -11.93
C LEU A 221 10.42 -14.55 -13.33
N LYS A 222 9.56 -14.34 -14.33
CA LYS A 222 9.95 -13.81 -15.64
C LYS A 222 9.68 -12.32 -15.62
N PRO A 223 10.48 -11.47 -16.27
CA PRO A 223 10.03 -10.12 -16.58
C PRO A 223 8.72 -10.30 -17.36
N SER A 224 7.59 -10.16 -16.68
CA SER A 224 6.29 -10.11 -17.32
C SER A 224 6.42 -8.91 -18.23
N GLY A 225 6.50 -9.15 -19.53
CA GLY A 225 6.51 -8.10 -20.55
C GLY A 225 5.21 -7.29 -20.56
N THR A 226 4.42 -7.35 -19.48
CA THR A 226 3.23 -6.57 -19.21
C THR A 226 3.63 -5.11 -19.12
N LEU A 227 3.53 -4.46 -20.27
CA LEU A 227 3.74 -3.05 -20.41
C LEU A 227 2.54 -2.31 -19.83
N LEU A 228 2.82 -1.36 -18.95
CA LEU A 228 1.84 -0.56 -18.23
C LEU A 228 2.15 0.92 -18.52
N GLU A 229 1.36 1.54 -19.39
CA GLU A 229 1.66 2.86 -19.96
C GLU A 229 0.47 3.82 -19.86
N LEU A 230 0.77 5.10 -19.66
CA LEU A 230 -0.20 6.18 -19.79
C LEU A 230 -0.12 6.72 -21.22
N LEU A 231 -1.22 6.62 -21.98
CA LEU A 231 -1.24 7.04 -23.37
C LEU A 231 -1.22 8.56 -23.48
N GLU A 232 -0.33 9.08 -24.34
CA GLU A 232 -0.20 10.51 -24.63
C GLU A 232 -0.90 10.86 -25.96
N PRO A 233 -1.46 12.09 -26.09
CA PRO A 233 -1.47 13.15 -25.10
C PRO A 233 -2.49 12.92 -23.98
N THR A 234 -2.10 13.22 -22.74
CA THR A 234 -2.99 13.22 -21.58
C THR A 234 -3.97 14.40 -21.64
N GLY A 235 -5.18 14.12 -22.14
CA GLY A 235 -6.29 15.07 -22.15
C GLY A 235 -7.14 15.00 -20.87
N LEU A 236 -8.39 15.47 -20.97
CA LEU A 236 -9.35 15.35 -19.86
C LEU A 236 -9.78 13.89 -19.59
N HIS A 237 -9.42 12.96 -20.47
CA HIS A 237 -9.71 11.53 -20.39
C HIS A 237 -8.43 10.71 -20.49
N PRO A 238 -7.63 10.61 -19.41
CA PRO A 238 -6.40 9.82 -19.42
C PRO A 238 -6.71 8.34 -19.68
N ILE A 239 -5.89 7.67 -20.50
CA ILE A 239 -6.07 6.24 -20.81
C ILE A 239 -4.83 5.50 -20.36
N VAL A 240 -5.01 4.50 -19.48
CA VAL A 240 -3.97 3.57 -19.08
C VAL A 240 -4.07 2.33 -19.95
N SER A 241 -2.98 2.00 -20.63
CA SER A 241 -2.83 0.79 -21.44
C SER A 241 -2.13 -0.30 -20.63
N VAL A 242 -2.72 -1.50 -20.61
CA VAL A 242 -2.16 -2.69 -19.98
C VAL A 242 -2.04 -3.80 -21.02
N ASP A 243 -0.81 -4.11 -21.40
CA ASP A 243 -0.53 -5.15 -22.38
C ASP A 243 -0.46 -6.53 -21.72
N LEU A 244 -1.53 -7.32 -21.89
CA LEU A 244 -1.58 -8.72 -21.47
C LEU A 244 -1.51 -9.69 -22.67
N THR A 245 -1.04 -9.26 -23.83
CA THR A 245 -0.99 -10.11 -25.05
C THR A 245 -0.17 -11.39 -24.87
N ASN A 246 0.82 -11.36 -23.98
CA ASN A 246 1.67 -12.52 -23.66
C ASN A 246 1.13 -13.36 -22.49
N GLU A 247 0.09 -12.90 -21.80
CA GLU A 247 -0.54 -13.66 -20.72
C GLU A 247 -1.62 -14.58 -21.31
N LEU A 248 -1.63 -15.83 -20.86
CA LEU A 248 -2.61 -16.82 -21.28
C LEU A 248 -3.75 -16.92 -20.25
N PRO A 249 -4.99 -17.19 -20.69
CA PRO A 249 -6.05 -17.60 -19.78
C PRO A 249 -5.62 -18.82 -18.97
N SER A 250 -5.96 -18.85 -17.69
CA SER A 250 -5.71 -19.97 -16.79
C SER A 250 -6.98 -20.30 -16.02
N ASP A 251 -7.23 -21.58 -15.82
CA ASP A 251 -8.36 -22.03 -15.01
C ASP A 251 -8.14 -21.58 -13.54
N ASN A 252 -9.21 -21.12 -12.89
CA ASN A 252 -9.22 -20.58 -11.52
C ASN A 252 -8.35 -19.35 -11.27
N CYS A 253 -7.93 -18.65 -12.33
CA CYS A 253 -7.16 -17.42 -12.23
C CYS A 253 -7.74 -16.32 -13.11
N ASP A 254 -7.85 -15.12 -12.55
CA ASP A 254 -8.29 -13.93 -13.26
C ASP A 254 -7.22 -12.83 -13.16
N HIS A 255 -7.16 -11.98 -14.18
CA HIS A 255 -6.25 -10.84 -14.21
C HIS A 255 -6.97 -9.59 -13.75
N PHE A 256 -6.35 -8.83 -12.87
CA PHE A 256 -6.94 -7.63 -12.30
C PHE A 256 -6.00 -6.43 -12.39
N MET A 257 -6.60 -5.26 -12.51
CA MET A 257 -5.98 -3.99 -12.18
C MET A 257 -6.66 -3.42 -10.94
N TYR A 258 -5.89 -3.21 -9.88
CA TYR A 258 -6.29 -2.42 -8.74
C TYR A 258 -5.74 -0.99 -8.88
N LEU A 259 -6.61 0.01 -8.78
CA LEU A 259 -6.26 1.41 -8.96
C LEU A 259 -6.78 2.23 -7.78
N THR A 260 -5.91 3.08 -7.25
CA THR A 260 -6.24 4.09 -6.23
C THR A 260 -5.85 5.45 -6.76
N ALA A 261 -6.81 6.37 -6.83
CA ALA A 261 -6.61 7.71 -7.36
C ALA A 261 -7.24 8.78 -6.47
N PRO A 262 -6.63 9.97 -6.38
CA PRO A 262 -7.21 11.11 -5.66
C PRO A 262 -8.46 11.63 -6.37
N ALA A 263 -9.24 12.46 -5.68
CA ALA A 263 -10.53 12.96 -6.13
C ALA A 263 -10.49 13.71 -7.47
N ASP A 264 -9.32 14.21 -7.87
CA ASP A 264 -9.05 14.79 -9.19
C ASP A 264 -9.35 13.85 -10.37
N LEU A 265 -9.28 12.53 -10.15
CA LEU A 265 -9.51 11.51 -11.15
C LEU A 265 -10.66 10.61 -10.72
N PHE A 266 -11.47 10.19 -11.69
CA PHE A 266 -12.51 9.20 -11.46
C PHE A 266 -12.65 8.26 -12.66
N ILE A 267 -13.33 7.14 -12.46
CA ILE A 267 -13.68 6.20 -13.51
C ILE A 267 -15.16 6.29 -13.79
N ASP A 268 -15.53 6.28 -15.08
CA ASP A 268 -16.94 6.16 -15.46
C ASP A 268 -17.33 4.68 -15.42
N LYS A 269 -18.15 4.33 -14.43
CA LYS A 269 -18.66 2.95 -14.24
C LYS A 269 -19.47 2.43 -15.42
N PHE A 270 -20.06 3.31 -16.24
CA PHE A 270 -20.84 2.92 -17.42
C PHE A 270 -19.96 2.65 -18.63
N GLU A 271 -18.72 3.16 -18.64
CA GLU A 271 -17.76 2.94 -19.71
C GLU A 271 -16.82 1.77 -19.40
N SER A 272 -16.32 1.66 -18.16
CA SER A 272 -15.27 0.69 -17.80
C SER A 272 -15.74 -0.55 -17.04
N SER A 273 -17.02 -0.64 -16.67
CA SER A 273 -17.64 -1.81 -16.00
C SER A 273 -16.77 -2.44 -14.88
N PRO A 274 -16.34 -1.67 -13.86
CA PRO A 274 -15.47 -2.19 -12.81
C PRO A 274 -16.16 -3.30 -12.00
N VAL A 275 -15.38 -4.30 -11.59
CA VAL A 275 -15.83 -5.35 -10.65
C VAL A 275 -16.22 -4.73 -9.33
N PHE A 276 -15.46 -3.71 -8.92
CA PHE A 276 -15.68 -2.96 -7.71
C PHE A 276 -15.23 -1.52 -7.89
N LEU A 277 -16.03 -0.56 -7.39
CA LEU A 277 -15.73 0.86 -7.38
C LEU A 277 -16.24 1.47 -6.07
N ALA A 278 -15.38 2.20 -5.37
CA ALA A 278 -15.74 2.96 -4.16
C ALA A 278 -15.13 4.36 -4.15
N GLY A 279 -15.78 5.26 -3.41
CA GLY A 279 -15.32 6.64 -3.23
C GLY A 279 -15.99 7.64 -4.17
N ALA A 280 -15.22 8.61 -4.67
CA ALA A 280 -15.68 9.75 -5.44
C ALA A 280 -16.02 9.39 -6.90
N ALA A 281 -17.17 8.75 -7.10
CA ALA A 281 -17.66 8.27 -8.40
C ALA A 281 -18.78 9.12 -9.04
N ASP A 282 -19.12 10.27 -8.45
CA ASP A 282 -20.09 11.21 -9.03
C ASP A 282 -19.54 11.80 -10.33
N LEU A 283 -20.20 11.67 -11.47
CA LEU A 283 -19.64 12.11 -12.76
C LEU A 283 -19.68 13.63 -12.94
N GLU A 284 -20.52 14.35 -12.18
CA GLU A 284 -20.81 15.77 -12.40
C GLU A 284 -20.13 16.69 -11.37
N ALA A 285 -19.78 16.16 -10.19
CA ALA A 285 -19.21 16.97 -9.13
C ALA A 285 -17.75 17.41 -9.44
N PRO A 286 -17.39 18.70 -9.26
CA PRO A 286 -16.01 19.15 -9.39
C PRO A 286 -15.14 18.66 -8.21
N GLU A 287 -13.82 18.68 -8.35
CA GLU A 287 -12.87 18.16 -7.34
C GLU A 287 -13.08 18.79 -5.95
N TYR A 288 -13.22 20.12 -5.89
CA TYR A 288 -13.40 20.84 -4.63
C TYR A 288 -14.72 20.53 -3.91
N ALA A 289 -15.73 20.00 -4.61
CA ALA A 289 -16.98 19.57 -4.00
C ALA A 289 -16.86 18.19 -3.32
N VAL A 290 -16.02 17.30 -3.88
CA VAL A 290 -15.88 15.92 -3.40
C VAL A 290 -14.74 15.75 -2.39
N ARG A 291 -13.67 16.55 -2.46
CA ARG A 291 -12.44 16.39 -1.66
C ARG A 291 -12.65 16.41 -0.14
N ASN A 292 -13.69 17.09 0.33
CA ASN A 292 -14.03 17.13 1.76
C ASN A 292 -14.77 15.89 2.28
N THR A 293 -15.28 15.06 1.36
CA THR A 293 -16.12 13.89 1.66
C THR A 293 -15.39 12.58 1.39
N SER A 294 -14.53 12.54 0.36
CA SER A 294 -13.69 11.40 -0.01
C SER A 294 -12.36 11.91 -0.55
N TRP A 295 -11.26 11.24 -0.16
CA TRP A 295 -9.92 11.49 -0.68
C TRP A 295 -9.85 11.26 -2.19
N GLY A 296 -10.60 10.27 -2.68
CA GLY A 296 -10.61 9.91 -4.08
C GLY A 296 -11.45 8.67 -4.35
N MET A 297 -10.93 7.76 -5.16
CA MET A 297 -11.55 6.48 -5.47
C MET A 297 -10.57 5.31 -5.36
N GLU A 298 -11.14 4.13 -5.11
CA GLU A 298 -10.48 2.84 -5.33
C GLU A 298 -11.35 2.01 -6.27
N THR A 299 -10.71 1.26 -7.18
CA THR A 299 -11.42 0.42 -8.13
C THR A 299 -10.64 -0.85 -8.43
N LEU A 300 -11.38 -1.93 -8.67
CA LEU A 300 -10.86 -3.19 -9.15
C LEU A 300 -11.48 -3.48 -10.52
N LEU A 301 -10.64 -3.69 -11.51
CA LEU A 301 -11.02 -3.94 -12.90
C LEU A 301 -10.57 -5.34 -13.30
N LEU A 302 -11.45 -6.09 -13.96
CA LEU A 302 -11.10 -7.35 -14.59
C LEU A 302 -10.43 -7.06 -15.94
N LEU A 303 -9.30 -7.71 -16.21
CA LEU A 303 -8.54 -7.58 -17.44
C LEU A 303 -8.64 -8.85 -18.26
N GLU A 304 -8.63 -8.71 -19.59
CA GLU A 304 -8.66 -9.83 -20.51
C GLU A 304 -7.23 -10.27 -20.86
N PRO A 305 -6.82 -11.52 -20.54
CA PRO A 305 -5.54 -12.06 -20.99
C PRO A 305 -5.52 -12.24 -22.51
N GLY A 306 -4.34 -12.18 -23.10
CA GLY A 306 -4.13 -12.29 -24.55
C GLY A 306 -4.51 -11.03 -25.34
N LYS A 307 -4.78 -9.91 -24.66
CA LYS A 307 -5.21 -8.66 -25.28
C LYS A 307 -4.55 -7.43 -24.65
N LEU A 308 -4.61 -6.33 -25.41
CA LEU A 308 -4.35 -5.00 -24.90
C LEU A 308 -5.61 -4.47 -24.21
N ASN A 309 -5.50 -4.09 -22.95
CA ASN A 309 -6.60 -3.56 -22.14
C ASN A 309 -6.44 -2.05 -21.99
N GLU A 310 -7.49 -1.29 -22.26
CA GLU A 310 -7.49 0.18 -22.12
C GLU A 310 -8.43 0.60 -20.98
N ILE A 311 -7.88 1.25 -19.97
CA ILE A 311 -8.60 1.73 -18.80
C ILE A 311 -8.73 3.24 -18.91
N LYS A 312 -9.96 3.70 -19.08
CA LYS A 312 -10.26 5.12 -19.29
C LYS A 312 -10.60 5.79 -17.96
N LEU A 313 -9.85 6.83 -17.66
CA LEU A 313 -10.08 7.71 -16.52
C LEU A 313 -10.64 9.04 -17.02
N HIS A 314 -11.22 9.79 -16.09
CA HIS A 314 -11.75 11.13 -16.33
C HIS A 314 -11.16 12.08 -15.30
N THR A 315 -10.73 13.25 -15.76
CA THR A 315 -10.28 14.34 -14.88
C THR A 315 -11.49 15.15 -14.40
N ARG A 316 -11.45 15.61 -13.15
CA ARG A 316 -12.43 16.56 -12.62
C ARG A 316 -11.99 18.00 -12.89
N TYR A 317 -12.97 18.89 -12.91
CA TYR A 317 -12.71 20.32 -12.80
C TYR A 317 -12.05 20.62 -11.47
N VAL A 318 -10.81 21.09 -11.55
CA VAL A 318 -10.00 21.54 -10.41
C VAL A 318 -10.34 22.98 -10.03
N GLN A 319 -10.09 23.35 -8.78
CA GLN A 319 -10.30 24.73 -8.33
C GLN A 319 -9.44 25.71 -9.15
N PRO A 320 -10.03 26.77 -9.76
CA PRO A 320 -9.27 27.80 -10.46
C PRO A 320 -8.23 28.49 -9.57
N GLN A 321 -7.10 28.90 -10.16
CA GLN A 321 -5.98 29.55 -9.46
C GLN A 321 -5.44 30.74 -10.24
N GLU A 322 -4.85 31.72 -9.55
CA GLU A 322 -4.19 32.85 -10.20
C GLU A 322 -3.00 32.39 -11.04
N LYS A 323 -2.96 32.74 -12.33
CA LYS A 323 -1.95 32.29 -13.30
C LYS A 323 -1.91 30.77 -13.47
N GLY A 324 -3.04 30.11 -13.23
CA GLY A 324 -3.16 28.66 -13.38
C GLY A 324 -2.70 28.19 -14.75
N GLN A 325 -1.81 27.20 -14.79
CA GLN A 325 -1.49 26.46 -16.02
C GLN A 325 -1.96 25.01 -15.89
N PHE A 326 -1.35 24.25 -14.98
CA PHE A 326 -1.68 22.84 -14.78
C PHE A 326 -1.53 22.43 -13.31
N LYS A 327 -2.38 21.51 -12.85
CA LYS A 327 -2.25 20.77 -11.60
C LYS A 327 -1.74 19.37 -11.93
N MET A 328 -0.59 18.99 -11.39
CA MET A 328 -0.06 17.64 -11.52
C MET A 328 -0.73 16.74 -10.48
N VAL A 329 -1.26 15.61 -10.94
CA VAL A 329 -1.97 14.63 -10.12
C VAL A 329 -1.29 13.28 -10.29
N GLN A 330 -1.07 12.57 -9.20
CA GLN A 330 -0.47 11.24 -9.19
C GLN A 330 -1.51 10.21 -8.76
N PHE A 331 -1.46 9.01 -9.34
CA PHE A 331 -2.25 7.87 -8.91
C PHE A 331 -1.46 6.57 -9.06
N THR A 332 -1.84 5.56 -8.29
CA THR A 332 -1.13 4.26 -8.24
C THR A 332 -1.98 3.19 -8.89
N SER A 333 -1.31 2.26 -9.58
CA SER A 333 -1.91 1.08 -10.18
C SER A 333 -1.08 -0.15 -9.91
N SER A 334 -1.76 -1.28 -9.69
CA SER A 334 -1.17 -2.59 -9.56
C SER A 334 -1.91 -3.58 -10.44
N VAL A 335 -1.16 -4.30 -11.28
CA VAL A 335 -1.66 -5.33 -12.17
C VAL A 335 -1.15 -6.67 -11.68
N PHE A 336 -2.07 -7.59 -11.41
CA PHE A 336 -1.77 -8.90 -10.87
C PHE A 336 -2.74 -9.97 -11.38
N GLN A 337 -2.30 -11.20 -11.36
CA GLN A 337 -3.16 -12.38 -11.50
C GLN A 337 -3.55 -12.86 -10.11
N ALA A 338 -4.84 -13.07 -9.87
CA ALA A 338 -5.36 -13.65 -8.64
C ALA A 338 -5.87 -15.05 -8.93
N CYS A 339 -5.40 -16.05 -8.16
CA CYS A 339 -5.73 -17.46 -8.36
C CYS A 339 -6.27 -18.07 -7.06
N ASP A 340 -7.36 -18.81 -7.13
CA ASP A 340 -7.85 -19.58 -5.99
C ASP A 340 -7.05 -20.89 -5.88
N SER A 341 -6.24 -20.99 -4.83
CA SER A 341 -5.36 -22.16 -4.63
C SER A 341 -6.07 -23.37 -4.04
N GLY A 342 -7.26 -23.18 -3.44
CA GLY A 342 -7.91 -24.18 -2.60
C GLY A 342 -7.23 -24.43 -1.25
N ASN A 343 -6.05 -23.84 -0.99
CA ASN A 343 -5.32 -23.99 0.26
C ASN A 343 -5.59 -22.82 1.21
N HIS A 344 -6.30 -23.12 2.30
CA HIS A 344 -6.66 -22.12 3.30
C HIS A 344 -5.45 -21.69 4.17
N ASN A 345 -4.35 -22.44 4.14
CA ASN A 345 -3.16 -22.20 4.96
C ASN A 345 -2.33 -20.99 4.48
N ILE A 346 -2.64 -20.40 3.32
CA ILE A 346 -1.99 -19.17 2.83
C ILE A 346 -2.14 -18.02 3.84
N HIS A 347 -3.22 -18.02 4.62
CA HIS A 347 -3.44 -17.04 5.69
C HIS A 347 -2.54 -17.20 6.90
N GLU A 348 -1.92 -18.37 7.06
CA GLU A 348 -1.09 -18.71 8.22
C GLU A 348 0.37 -18.24 8.05
N ASN A 349 0.64 -17.36 7.09
CA ASN A 349 1.96 -16.80 6.85
C ASN A 349 2.54 -16.18 8.16
N PRO A 350 3.77 -16.57 8.57
CA PRO A 350 4.33 -16.14 9.85
C PRO A 350 4.84 -14.70 9.85
N PHE A 351 4.94 -14.06 8.69
CA PHE A 351 5.54 -12.75 8.50
C PHE A 351 4.52 -11.66 8.18
N TYR A 352 3.41 -11.94 7.51
CA TYR A 352 2.36 -10.95 7.27
C TYR A 352 0.99 -11.61 7.21
N SER A 353 -0.06 -10.80 7.20
CA SER A 353 -1.45 -11.29 7.20
C SER A 353 -2.25 -10.65 6.07
N LYS A 354 -3.02 -11.46 5.35
CA LYS A 354 -4.06 -10.99 4.41
C LYS A 354 -5.28 -10.49 5.18
N SER A 355 -5.22 -9.27 5.72
CA SER A 355 -6.28 -8.73 6.59
C SER A 355 -7.13 -7.66 5.90
N LEU A 356 -6.65 -6.41 5.85
CA LEU A 356 -7.34 -5.25 5.32
C LEU A 356 -6.58 -4.68 4.12
N GLY A 357 -7.30 -4.12 3.14
CA GLY A 357 -6.74 -3.70 1.84
C GLY A 357 -7.38 -4.47 0.68
N PHE A 358 -6.86 -4.30 -0.53
CA PHE A 358 -7.46 -4.91 -1.73
C PHE A 358 -7.55 -6.45 -1.62
N GLU A 359 -6.62 -7.08 -0.90
CA GLU A 359 -6.61 -8.52 -0.61
C GLU A 359 -7.92 -8.99 0.04
N SER A 360 -8.56 -8.13 0.84
CA SER A 360 -9.83 -8.44 1.55
C SER A 360 -11.06 -8.50 0.63
N LEU A 361 -10.90 -8.12 -0.64
CA LEU A 361 -11.91 -8.26 -1.69
C LEU A 361 -11.94 -9.68 -2.28
N PHE A 362 -10.90 -10.49 -2.00
CA PHE A 362 -10.74 -11.85 -2.50
C PHE A 362 -10.99 -12.88 -1.41
N THR A 363 -11.01 -14.17 -1.77
CA THR A 363 -11.17 -15.26 -0.80
C THR A 363 -9.89 -15.50 -0.03
N ASN A 364 -10.01 -16.34 1.00
CA ASN A 364 -8.89 -16.59 1.86
C ASN A 364 -7.78 -17.38 1.11
N ASP A 365 -8.14 -18.35 0.33
CA ASP A 365 -7.23 -19.19 -0.45
C ASP A 365 -6.66 -18.54 -1.72
N THR A 366 -6.96 -17.26 -2.00
CA THR A 366 -6.41 -16.57 -3.18
C THR A 366 -4.92 -16.28 -3.05
N THR A 367 -4.12 -16.60 -4.07
CA THR A 367 -2.75 -16.10 -4.24
C THR A 367 -2.70 -15.00 -5.30
N PHE A 368 -1.71 -14.12 -5.21
CA PHE A 368 -1.54 -12.97 -6.09
C PHE A 368 -0.16 -12.97 -6.73
N ARG A 369 -0.12 -13.16 -8.04
CA ARG A 369 1.09 -12.98 -8.84
C ARG A 369 1.13 -11.58 -9.41
N HIS A 370 2.00 -10.74 -8.89
CA HIS A 370 2.19 -9.37 -9.35
C HIS A 370 2.93 -9.33 -10.69
N LEU A 371 2.33 -8.67 -11.67
CA LEU A 371 2.88 -8.53 -13.03
C LEU A 371 3.57 -7.18 -13.21
N ASN A 372 2.92 -6.09 -12.79
CA ASN A 372 3.49 -4.76 -12.86
C ASN A 372 2.79 -3.82 -11.87
N SER A 373 3.46 -2.79 -11.39
CA SER A 373 2.85 -1.73 -10.57
C SER A 373 3.55 -0.42 -10.83
N THR A 374 2.76 0.62 -11.14
CA THR A 374 3.29 1.91 -11.58
C THR A 374 2.50 3.05 -10.95
N ASN A 375 3.23 4.14 -10.69
CA ASN A 375 2.67 5.44 -10.36
C ASN A 375 2.62 6.31 -11.60
N PHE A 376 1.43 6.73 -11.98
CA PHE A 376 1.19 7.59 -13.13
C PHE A 376 1.05 9.04 -12.71
N LYS A 377 1.40 9.95 -13.61
CA LYS A 377 1.25 11.40 -13.41
C LYS A 377 0.42 11.96 -14.55
N VAL A 378 -0.63 12.69 -14.21
CA VAL A 378 -1.54 13.35 -15.15
C VAL A 378 -1.48 14.85 -14.91
N SER A 379 -1.43 15.62 -15.99
CA SER A 379 -1.50 17.07 -15.96
C SER A 379 -2.94 17.52 -16.22
N ILE A 380 -3.57 18.19 -15.25
CA ILE A 380 -4.94 18.69 -15.39
C ILE A 380 -4.90 20.21 -15.60
N PRO A 381 -5.51 20.76 -16.68
CA PRO A 381 -5.53 22.20 -16.90
C PRO A 381 -6.30 22.92 -15.79
N VAL A 382 -5.75 24.03 -15.32
CA VAL A 382 -6.35 24.87 -14.26
C VAL A 382 -6.82 26.18 -14.88
N GLY A 383 -8.07 26.58 -14.61
CA GLY A 383 -8.57 27.88 -15.07
C GLY A 383 -7.87 29.04 -14.35
N ASP A 384 -7.50 30.08 -15.10
CA ASP A 384 -6.91 31.30 -14.53
C ASP A 384 -8.01 32.23 -13.99
N THR A 385 -7.94 32.55 -12.70
CA THR A 385 -8.85 33.51 -12.08
C THR A 385 -8.64 34.94 -12.56
N SER A 386 -7.49 35.26 -13.16
CA SER A 386 -7.21 36.59 -13.72
C SER A 386 -8.10 36.91 -14.93
N ASP A 387 -8.49 35.87 -15.69
CA ASP A 387 -9.38 35.99 -16.84
C ASP A 387 -10.86 36.12 -16.44
N TYR A 388 -11.19 35.89 -15.16
CA TYR A 388 -12.57 35.80 -14.69
C TYR A 388 -13.40 37.05 -15.01
N GLU A 389 -12.88 38.25 -14.71
CA GLU A 389 -13.62 39.50 -14.97
C GLU A 389 -13.77 39.76 -16.47
N VAL A 390 -12.76 39.41 -17.28
CA VAL A 390 -12.82 39.54 -18.74
C VAL A 390 -13.89 38.60 -19.31
N VAL A 391 -13.89 37.33 -18.90
CA VAL A 391 -14.89 36.33 -19.30
C VAL A 391 -16.28 36.80 -18.89
N LYS A 392 -16.46 37.21 -17.63
CA LYS A 392 -17.73 37.69 -17.09
C LYS A 392 -18.28 38.88 -17.87
N ILE A 393 -17.48 39.94 -18.09
CA ILE A 393 -17.91 41.13 -18.84
C ILE A 393 -18.27 40.76 -20.29
N THR A 394 -17.47 39.91 -20.92
CA THR A 394 -17.71 39.46 -22.30
C THR A 394 -19.02 38.67 -22.40
N THR A 395 -19.23 37.69 -21.51
CA THR A 395 -20.45 36.88 -21.47
C THR A 395 -21.68 37.76 -21.23
N TRP A 396 -21.64 38.70 -20.28
CA TRP A 396 -22.74 39.64 -20.05
C TRP A 396 -23.03 40.50 -21.28
N SER A 397 -22.00 41.02 -21.94
CA SER A 397 -22.14 41.82 -23.14
C SER A 397 -22.81 41.01 -24.26
N CYS A 398 -22.36 39.77 -24.49
CA CYS A 398 -22.95 38.86 -25.46
C CYS A 398 -24.42 38.54 -25.13
N LEU A 399 -24.75 38.26 -23.87
CA LEU A 399 -26.12 37.98 -23.44
C LEU A 399 -27.05 39.18 -23.63
N ILE A 400 -26.60 40.38 -23.28
CA ILE A 400 -27.37 41.61 -23.46
C ILE A 400 -27.60 41.88 -24.95
N LEU A 401 -26.54 41.81 -25.77
CA LEU A 401 -26.66 42.03 -27.21
C LEU A 401 -27.57 40.99 -27.88
N ALA A 402 -27.45 39.72 -27.51
CA ALA A 402 -28.31 38.66 -28.02
C ALA A 402 -29.78 38.89 -27.61
N THR A 403 -30.01 39.28 -26.35
CA THR A 403 -31.36 39.59 -25.85
C THR A 403 -31.97 40.77 -26.57
N VAL A 404 -31.21 41.87 -26.73
CA VAL A 404 -31.66 43.06 -27.48
C VAL A 404 -31.96 42.69 -28.93
N TYR A 405 -31.09 41.93 -29.59
CA TYR A 405 -31.30 41.46 -30.95
C TYR A 405 -32.60 40.64 -31.08
N LEU A 406 -32.83 39.69 -30.17
CA LEU A 406 -34.06 38.88 -30.15
C LEU A 406 -35.30 39.75 -29.90
N LEU A 407 -35.25 40.70 -28.96
CA LEU A 407 -36.35 41.63 -28.70
C LEU A 407 -36.64 42.51 -29.91
N MET A 408 -35.62 43.07 -30.55
CA MET A 408 -35.79 43.86 -31.78
C MET A 408 -36.43 43.03 -32.89
N LYS A 409 -36.04 41.76 -33.04
CA LYS A 409 -36.58 40.85 -34.05
C LYS A 409 -38.03 40.46 -33.76
N VAL A 410 -38.40 40.28 -32.49
CA VAL A 410 -39.78 39.97 -32.07
C VAL A 410 -40.69 41.20 -32.17
N LEU A 411 -40.17 42.41 -31.86
CA LEU A 411 -40.93 43.66 -31.87
C LEU A 411 -41.06 44.28 -33.27
N LYS A 412 -40.11 44.03 -34.19
CA LYS A 412 -40.24 44.37 -35.62
C LYS A 412 -41.16 43.41 -36.39
N ARG A 413 -42.29 43.04 -35.79
CA ARG A 413 -43.31 42.26 -36.48
C ARG A 413 -43.96 43.07 -37.59
#